data_AF-A0AAE9N4A1-F1
#
_entry.id   AF-A0AAE9N4A1-F1
#
_cell.length_a   1.000
_cell.length_b   1.000
_cell.length_c   1.000
_cell.angle_alpha   90.00
_cell.angle_beta   90.00
_cell.angle_gamma   90.00
#
_symmetry.space_group_name_H-M   'P 1'
#
loop_
_entity.id
_entity.type
_entity.pdbx_description
1 polymer ?
#
loop_
_entity_poly.entity_id
_entity_poly.type
_entity_poly.pdbx_seq_one_letter_code
_entity_poly.pdbx_strand_id
1 'polypeptide(L)'
;MMIARLLAAALAALCLIFPAVAEDAELTRLARGSGTPEIPGLKMVWLAPWGDVRDARPWRNIIVHQTEGPAGSARGGALAQAKAPTRRGVTVWVETDGTVYWAVAENLVPTHGDGANRNDNKYIDNGPTYRQVVRDNSIGVEFAGNYPDVAAGPTEAQVAAWKILVKVLRARYGIPLDRVYAHNWIDYKDARYCEGCWLATLARMWGE
;
A
#
# COMPACT_ATOMS: atom_id res chain seq x y z
N MET A 1 -41.20 22.81 14.14
CA MET A 1 -40.73 22.11 12.92
C MET A 1 -39.20 22.06 12.75
N MET A 2 -38.43 23.05 13.22
CA MET A 2 -36.96 23.06 13.09
C MET A 2 -36.26 21.97 13.95
N ILE A 3 -36.74 21.77 15.19
CA ILE A 3 -36.20 20.77 16.14
C ILE A 3 -36.37 19.32 15.61
N ALA A 4 -37.50 19.01 14.99
CA ALA A 4 -37.75 17.68 14.42
C ALA A 4 -36.84 17.36 13.21
N ARG A 5 -36.48 18.38 12.41
CA ARG A 5 -35.54 18.24 11.29
C ARG A 5 -34.10 18.04 11.78
N LEU A 6 -33.71 18.72 12.86
CA LEU A 6 -32.39 18.55 13.49
C LEU A 6 -32.25 17.16 14.13
N LEU A 7 -33.29 16.66 14.80
CA LEU A 7 -33.31 15.30 15.35
C LEU A 7 -33.24 14.22 14.26
N ALA A 8 -33.97 14.40 13.15
CA ALA A 8 -33.92 13.48 12.01
C ALA A 8 -32.52 13.46 11.34
N ALA A 9 -31.89 14.63 11.17
CA ALA A 9 -30.54 14.72 10.63
C ALA A 9 -29.49 14.09 11.58
N ALA A 10 -29.64 14.28 12.89
CA ALA A 10 -28.77 13.66 13.89
C ALA A 10 -28.92 12.12 13.92
N LEU A 11 -30.16 11.60 13.83
CA LEU A 11 -30.39 10.15 13.72
C LEU A 11 -29.79 9.56 12.44
N ALA A 12 -29.96 10.25 11.30
CA ALA A 12 -29.40 9.81 10.03
C ALA A 12 -27.86 9.79 10.05
N ALA A 13 -27.23 10.79 10.66
CA ALA A 13 -25.79 10.80 10.87
C ALA A 13 -25.33 9.65 11.78
N LEU A 14 -26.05 9.37 12.88
CA LEU A 14 -25.75 8.21 13.75
C LEU A 14 -25.80 6.89 12.97
N CYS A 15 -26.83 6.68 12.14
CA CYS A 15 -26.98 5.45 11.34
C CYS A 15 -25.86 5.23 10.32
N LEU A 16 -25.13 6.28 9.91
CA LEU A 16 -24.01 6.17 8.97
C LEU A 16 -22.66 5.99 9.67
N ILE A 17 -22.51 6.48 10.90
CA ILE A 17 -21.23 6.43 11.63
C ILE A 17 -20.98 5.03 12.22
N PHE A 18 -22.01 4.38 12.78
CA PHE A 18 -21.86 3.04 13.36
C PHE A 18 -21.36 1.95 12.39
N PRO A 19 -21.89 1.82 11.16
CA PRO A 19 -21.41 0.79 10.23
C PRO A 19 -19.95 1.01 9.83
N ALA A 20 -19.53 2.26 9.58
CA ALA A 20 -18.14 2.56 9.21
C ALA A 20 -17.14 2.21 10.33
N VAL A 21 -17.47 2.52 11.59
CA VAL A 21 -16.61 2.18 12.74
C VAL A 21 -16.52 0.66 12.95
N ALA A 22 -17.61 -0.07 12.72
CA ALA A 22 -17.62 -1.53 12.81
C ALA A 22 -16.77 -2.18 11.71
N GLU A 23 -16.83 -1.67 10.48
CA GLU A 23 -16.01 -2.12 9.37
C GLU A 23 -14.51 -1.91 9.64
N ASP A 24 -14.11 -0.75 10.15
CA ASP A 24 -12.70 -0.46 10.47
C ASP A 24 -12.18 -1.32 11.63
N ALA A 25 -13.02 -1.60 12.63
CA ALA A 25 -12.68 -2.50 13.74
C ALA A 25 -12.50 -3.95 13.26
N GLU A 26 -13.37 -4.44 12.38
CA GLU A 26 -13.25 -5.76 11.78
C GLU A 26 -11.98 -5.86 10.91
N LEU A 27 -11.73 -4.86 10.06
CA LEU A 27 -10.54 -4.80 9.22
C LEU A 27 -9.27 -4.82 10.07
N THR A 28 -9.25 -4.07 11.18
CA THR A 28 -8.13 -4.07 12.12
C THR A 28 -7.91 -5.43 12.77
N ARG A 29 -8.99 -6.10 13.17
CA ARG A 29 -8.93 -7.47 13.72
C ARG A 29 -8.33 -8.44 12.70
N LEU A 30 -8.80 -8.40 11.45
CA LEU A 30 -8.28 -9.25 10.37
C LEU A 30 -6.80 -8.94 10.08
N ALA A 31 -6.44 -7.66 10.01
CA ALA A 31 -5.08 -7.21 9.74
C ALA A 31 -4.08 -7.65 10.83
N ARG A 32 -4.53 -7.88 12.06
CA ARG A 32 -3.71 -8.38 13.18
C ARG A 32 -3.65 -9.89 13.30
N GLY A 33 -4.44 -10.63 12.50
CA GLY A 33 -4.40 -12.09 12.47
C GLY A 33 -3.16 -12.66 11.79
N SER A 34 -3.08 -13.98 11.75
CA SER A 34 -2.03 -14.76 11.05
C SER A 34 -2.66 -15.68 10.01
N GLY A 35 -1.83 -16.27 9.15
CA GLY A 35 -2.26 -17.18 8.09
C GLY A 35 -2.60 -16.45 6.78
N THR A 36 -3.67 -16.89 6.13
CA THR A 36 -4.09 -16.38 4.82
C THR A 36 -5.52 -15.85 4.90
N PRO A 37 -5.76 -14.75 5.66
CA PRO A 37 -7.12 -14.28 5.89
C PRO A 37 -7.77 -13.85 4.58
N GLU A 38 -9.08 -14.10 4.49
CA GLU A 38 -9.92 -13.44 3.51
C GLU A 38 -10.19 -12.02 4.00
N ILE A 39 -9.88 -11.03 3.16
CA ILE A 39 -10.08 -9.63 3.49
C ILE A 39 -11.24 -9.12 2.63
N PRO A 40 -12.37 -8.72 3.24
CA PRO A 40 -13.51 -8.20 2.49
C PRO A 40 -13.11 -7.10 1.50
N GLY A 41 -13.56 -7.25 0.25
CA GLY A 41 -13.26 -6.30 -0.83
C GLY A 41 -11.86 -6.44 -1.47
N LEU A 42 -11.01 -7.35 -1.00
CA LEU A 42 -9.73 -7.67 -1.64
C LEU A 42 -9.71 -9.07 -2.23
N LYS A 43 -9.29 -9.17 -3.50
CA LYS A 43 -8.96 -10.44 -4.13
C LYS A 43 -7.51 -10.80 -3.80
N MET A 44 -7.31 -11.44 -2.65
CA MET A 44 -5.98 -11.85 -2.17
C MET A 44 -5.52 -13.17 -2.77
N VAL A 45 -4.25 -13.22 -3.20
CA VAL A 45 -3.52 -14.44 -3.55
C VAL A 45 -2.27 -14.53 -2.67
N TRP A 46 -2.25 -15.53 -1.79
CA TRP A 46 -1.17 -15.72 -0.84
C TRP A 46 -0.12 -16.68 -1.40
N LEU A 47 1.10 -16.19 -1.61
CA LEU A 47 2.28 -17.04 -1.89
C LEU A 47 3.08 -17.33 -0.63
N ALA A 48 2.93 -16.49 0.40
CA ALA A 48 3.42 -16.70 1.74
C ALA A 48 2.33 -16.30 2.75
N PRO A 49 2.04 -17.10 3.79
CA PRO A 49 1.09 -16.72 4.82
C PRO A 49 1.68 -15.61 5.71
N TRP A 50 0.80 -14.84 6.33
CA TRP A 50 1.16 -13.97 7.45
C TRP A 50 1.58 -14.78 8.67
N GLY A 51 2.61 -14.29 9.35
CA GLY A 51 3.06 -14.78 10.65
C GLY A 51 2.34 -14.07 11.79
N ASP A 52 2.87 -14.24 13.00
CA ASP A 52 2.58 -13.31 14.09
C ASP A 52 3.18 -11.95 13.73
N VAL A 53 2.37 -10.90 13.84
CA VAL A 53 2.81 -9.53 13.52
C VAL A 53 3.98 -9.06 14.38
N ARG A 54 4.18 -9.65 15.56
CA ARG A 54 5.31 -9.36 16.45
C ARG A 54 6.64 -9.90 15.91
N ASP A 55 6.59 -10.90 15.05
CA ASP A 55 7.75 -11.49 14.39
C ASP A 55 8.03 -10.88 13.01
N ALA A 56 7.16 -9.98 12.55
CA ALA A 56 7.37 -9.22 11.33
C ALA A 56 8.59 -8.30 11.46
N ARG A 57 9.14 -7.89 10.31
CA ARG A 57 10.08 -6.77 10.29
C ARG A 57 9.40 -5.53 10.90
N PRO A 58 10.17 -4.62 11.51
CA PRO A 58 9.64 -3.40 12.11
C PRO A 58 9.28 -2.38 11.01
N TRP A 59 8.31 -2.72 10.17
CA TRP A 59 7.78 -1.87 9.12
C TRP A 59 7.17 -0.62 9.74
N ARG A 60 7.75 0.54 9.42
CA ARG A 60 7.30 1.86 9.89
C ARG A 60 6.75 2.71 8.76
N ASN A 61 6.99 2.30 7.52
CA ASN A 61 6.67 3.03 6.31
C ASN A 61 6.05 2.07 5.28
N ILE A 62 5.21 2.62 4.41
CA ILE A 62 4.77 1.96 3.18
C ILE A 62 5.39 2.73 2.02
N ILE A 63 6.01 2.02 1.08
CA ILE A 63 6.45 2.59 -0.19
C ILE A 63 5.59 1.98 -1.27
N VAL A 64 4.88 2.83 -2.01
CA VAL A 64 4.09 2.43 -3.17
C VAL A 64 4.86 2.76 -4.44
N HIS A 65 4.85 1.78 -5.34
CA HIS A 65 5.50 1.76 -6.63
C HIS A 65 4.46 1.62 -7.74
N GLN A 66 4.83 1.98 -8.95
CA GLN A 66 4.03 1.71 -10.15
C GLN A 66 4.95 1.37 -11.33
N THR A 67 5.19 0.07 -11.51
CA THR A 67 6.09 -0.53 -12.48
C THR A 67 5.69 -0.26 -13.92
N GLU A 68 6.70 0.06 -14.72
CA GLU A 68 6.76 0.03 -16.20
C GLU A 68 6.64 -1.41 -16.77
N GLY A 69 5.89 -2.29 -16.12
CA GLY A 69 5.57 -3.63 -16.61
C GLY A 69 4.24 -3.66 -17.36
N PRO A 70 4.04 -4.58 -18.33
CA PRO A 70 2.76 -4.75 -19.01
C PRO A 70 1.68 -5.26 -18.04
N ALA A 71 0.41 -5.03 -18.36
CA ALA A 71 -0.71 -5.64 -17.64
C ALA A 71 -0.55 -7.18 -17.61
N GLY A 72 -0.86 -7.81 -16.47
CA GLY A 72 -0.66 -9.25 -16.24
C GLY A 72 0.70 -9.62 -15.64
N SER A 73 1.60 -8.65 -15.43
CA SER A 73 2.96 -8.92 -14.93
C SER A 73 3.06 -9.07 -13.41
N ALA A 74 2.05 -8.65 -12.64
CA ALA A 74 2.11 -8.70 -11.17
C ALA A 74 2.23 -10.14 -10.65
N ARG A 75 1.49 -11.08 -11.25
CA ARG A 75 1.57 -12.51 -10.88
C ARG A 75 2.96 -13.08 -11.10
N GLY A 76 3.58 -12.77 -12.23
CA GLY A 76 4.94 -13.21 -12.55
C GLY A 76 5.96 -12.62 -11.59
N GLY A 77 5.85 -11.33 -11.29
CA GLY A 77 6.67 -10.63 -10.30
C GLY A 77 6.57 -11.25 -8.92
N ALA A 78 5.34 -11.51 -8.46
CA ALA A 78 5.08 -12.14 -7.17
C ALA A 78 5.67 -13.55 -7.07
N LEU A 79 5.50 -14.39 -8.09
CA LEU A 79 6.08 -15.75 -8.13
C LEU A 79 7.62 -15.72 -8.13
N ALA A 80 8.20 -14.80 -8.90
CA ALA A 80 9.65 -14.62 -8.93
C ALA A 80 10.19 -14.14 -7.58
N GLN A 81 9.46 -13.24 -6.90
CA GLN A 81 9.82 -12.77 -5.57
C GLN A 81 9.68 -13.88 -4.52
N ALA A 82 8.60 -14.67 -4.55
CA ALA A 82 8.40 -15.80 -3.64
C ALA A 82 9.55 -16.83 -3.78
N LYS A 83 10.02 -17.08 -5.00
CA LYS A 83 11.16 -17.98 -5.27
C LYS A 83 12.48 -17.44 -4.75
N ALA A 84 12.68 -16.13 -4.75
CA ALA A 84 13.93 -15.49 -4.34
C ALA A 84 13.65 -14.24 -3.47
N PRO A 85 13.26 -14.39 -2.18
CA PRO A 85 12.72 -13.31 -1.35
C PRO A 85 13.53 -12.01 -1.26
N THR A 86 14.85 -12.09 -1.41
CA THR A 86 15.77 -10.94 -1.31
C THR A 86 16.07 -10.25 -2.65
N ARG A 87 15.50 -10.74 -3.76
CA ARG A 87 15.67 -10.11 -5.08
C ARG A 87 15.08 -8.69 -5.10
N ARG A 88 15.45 -7.92 -6.13
CA ARG A 88 14.80 -6.64 -6.44
C ARG A 88 13.33 -6.86 -6.77
N GLY A 89 12.49 -6.09 -6.09
CA GLY A 89 11.04 -6.17 -6.12
C GLY A 89 10.48 -5.93 -4.72
N VAL A 90 9.19 -6.15 -4.57
CA VAL A 90 8.40 -5.76 -3.39
C VAL A 90 7.79 -6.97 -2.67
N THR A 91 7.25 -6.74 -1.47
CA THR A 91 6.51 -7.76 -0.71
C THR A 91 5.13 -8.02 -1.30
N VAL A 92 4.45 -6.97 -1.78
CA VAL A 92 3.04 -7.04 -2.23
C VAL A 92 2.92 -6.53 -3.66
N TRP A 93 2.30 -7.31 -4.55
CA TRP A 93 2.08 -6.93 -5.96
C TRP A 93 0.58 -6.76 -6.23
N VAL A 94 0.21 -5.79 -7.06
CA VAL A 94 -1.17 -5.47 -7.41
C VAL A 94 -1.32 -5.45 -8.92
N GLU A 95 -2.22 -6.30 -9.43
CA GLU A 95 -2.53 -6.41 -10.85
C GLU A 95 -3.56 -5.38 -11.31
N THR A 96 -3.65 -5.14 -12.62
CA THR A 96 -4.62 -4.19 -13.21
C THR A 96 -6.09 -4.53 -12.94
N ASP A 97 -6.40 -5.78 -12.60
CA ASP A 97 -7.75 -6.22 -12.19
C ASP A 97 -8.01 -6.08 -10.68
N GLY A 98 -7.07 -5.51 -9.92
CA GLY A 98 -7.16 -5.35 -8.47
C GLY A 98 -6.76 -6.59 -7.67
N THR A 99 -6.31 -7.68 -8.30
CA THR A 99 -5.75 -8.84 -7.59
C THR A 99 -4.49 -8.44 -6.82
N VAL A 100 -4.45 -8.78 -5.54
CA VAL A 100 -3.31 -8.51 -4.65
C VAL A 100 -2.58 -9.81 -4.37
N TYR A 101 -1.30 -9.88 -4.72
CA TYR A 101 -0.43 -11.01 -4.45
C TYR A 101 0.48 -10.70 -3.25
N TRP A 102 0.34 -11.47 -2.18
CA TRP A 102 1.28 -11.43 -1.05
C TRP A 102 2.44 -12.38 -1.33
N ALA A 103 3.58 -11.84 -1.74
CA ALA A 103 4.64 -12.64 -2.36
C ALA A 103 5.61 -13.26 -1.35
N VAL A 104 5.88 -12.58 -0.23
CA VAL A 104 6.99 -12.95 0.68
C VAL A 104 6.55 -12.85 2.14
N ALA A 105 7.07 -13.74 2.99
CA ALA A 105 6.88 -13.65 4.43
C ALA A 105 7.35 -12.29 4.97
N GLU A 106 6.57 -11.70 5.87
CA GLU A 106 6.75 -10.33 6.37
C GLU A 106 7.96 -10.12 7.29
N ASN A 107 8.66 -11.20 7.65
CA ASN A 107 9.94 -11.17 8.36
C ASN A 107 11.15 -11.09 7.42
N LEU A 108 10.95 -11.19 6.10
CA LEU A 108 11.98 -11.05 5.07
C LEU A 108 11.89 -9.68 4.39
N VAL A 109 12.99 -9.22 3.80
CA VAL A 109 13.12 -7.88 3.20
C VAL A 109 13.48 -7.97 1.72
N PRO A 110 12.54 -7.67 0.81
CA PRO A 110 12.83 -7.39 -0.60
C PRO A 110 13.64 -6.11 -0.80
N THR A 111 14.33 -5.98 -1.93
CA THR A 111 15.22 -4.84 -2.22
C THR A 111 14.55 -3.75 -3.08
N HIS A 112 13.31 -3.39 -2.73
CA HIS A 112 12.49 -2.42 -3.48
C HIS A 112 13.03 -0.98 -3.45
N GLY A 113 13.55 -0.56 -2.29
CA GLY A 113 14.18 0.75 -2.11
C GLY A 113 15.69 0.77 -2.34
N ASP A 114 16.30 -0.29 -2.89
CA ASP A 114 17.75 -0.30 -3.12
C ASP A 114 18.12 0.66 -4.25
N GLY A 115 19.04 1.59 -3.98
CA GLY A 115 19.42 2.67 -4.89
C GLY A 115 18.54 3.92 -4.77
N ALA A 116 17.37 3.79 -4.12
CA ALA A 116 16.68 4.92 -3.52
C ALA A 116 17.46 5.44 -2.34
N ASN A 117 17.30 6.73 -2.00
CA ASN A 117 18.04 7.42 -0.93
C ASN A 117 19.40 8.04 -1.37
N ARG A 118 19.43 8.75 -2.50
CA ARG A 118 20.55 9.64 -2.88
C ARG A 118 20.35 11.04 -2.29
N ASN A 119 21.43 11.67 -1.83
CA ASN A 119 21.39 13.03 -1.27
C ASN A 119 21.79 14.05 -2.35
N ASP A 120 20.92 14.30 -3.33
CA ASP A 120 21.26 15.22 -4.42
C ASP A 120 20.22 16.33 -4.71
N ASN A 121 19.08 16.41 -3.99
CA ASN A 121 18.09 17.52 -3.94
C ASN A 121 17.72 18.22 -5.28
N LYS A 122 18.08 17.63 -6.42
CA LYS A 122 18.15 18.32 -7.71
C LYS A 122 16.78 18.54 -8.34
N TYR A 123 15.82 17.68 -8.02
CA TYR A 123 14.48 17.69 -8.61
C TYR A 123 13.37 17.65 -7.57
N ILE A 124 13.58 16.96 -6.45
CA ILE A 124 12.66 16.89 -5.30
C ILE A 124 13.53 16.94 -4.03
N ASP A 125 13.12 17.75 -3.04
CA ASP A 125 13.76 17.72 -1.72
C ASP A 125 13.37 16.42 -1.00
N ASN A 126 14.36 15.55 -0.78
CA ASN A 126 14.19 14.30 -0.04
C ASN A 126 14.85 14.34 1.35
N GLY A 127 15.31 15.50 1.82
CA GLY A 127 15.91 15.65 3.15
C GLY A 127 15.11 14.99 4.28
N PRO A 128 13.77 15.14 4.34
CA PRO A 128 12.94 14.49 5.37
C PRO A 128 12.88 12.96 5.30
N THR A 129 13.14 12.37 4.13
CA THR A 129 13.07 10.92 3.91
C THR A 129 14.47 10.29 3.80
N TYR A 130 15.51 11.10 3.61
CA TYR A 130 16.88 10.67 3.42
C TYR A 130 17.41 9.88 4.62
N ARG A 131 17.75 8.60 4.39
CA ARG A 131 18.16 7.58 5.39
C ARG A 131 17.11 7.30 6.47
N GLN A 132 15.90 7.86 6.34
CA GLN A 132 14.79 7.66 7.25
C GLN A 132 13.78 6.65 6.72
N VAL A 133 13.53 6.66 5.41
CA VAL A 133 12.63 5.71 4.72
C VAL A 133 13.49 4.81 3.85
N VAL A 134 13.73 3.59 4.33
CA VAL A 134 14.70 2.65 3.73
C VAL A 134 14.10 1.26 3.67
N ARG A 135 14.61 0.42 2.77
CA ARG A 135 14.07 -0.94 2.55
C ARG A 135 13.86 -1.76 3.83
N ASP A 136 14.73 -1.61 4.84
CA ASP A 136 14.68 -2.41 6.07
C ASP A 136 13.59 -1.98 7.06
N ASN A 137 12.98 -0.80 6.86
CA ASN A 137 11.90 -0.25 7.68
C ASN A 137 10.63 0.08 6.89
N SER A 138 10.56 -0.33 5.62
CA SER A 138 9.43 -0.07 4.73
C SER A 138 8.94 -1.32 4.03
N ILE A 139 7.62 -1.52 4.01
CA ILE A 139 7.01 -2.53 3.15
C ILE A 139 6.74 -1.93 1.77
N GLY A 140 7.15 -2.64 0.71
CA GLY A 140 6.92 -2.22 -0.68
C GLY A 140 5.62 -2.79 -1.24
N VAL A 141 4.89 -1.97 -2.00
CA VAL A 141 3.69 -2.36 -2.76
C VAL A 141 3.85 -1.93 -4.22
N GLU A 142 3.75 -2.87 -5.16
CA GLU A 142 3.97 -2.62 -6.58
C GLU A 142 2.68 -2.73 -7.38
N PHE A 143 2.36 -1.69 -8.16
CA PHE A 143 1.22 -1.68 -9.08
C PHE A 143 1.72 -1.92 -10.51
N ALA A 144 1.30 -3.02 -11.13
CA ALA A 144 1.66 -3.35 -12.50
C ALA A 144 0.76 -2.66 -13.53
N GLY A 145 1.27 -2.49 -14.75
CA GLY A 145 0.44 -2.31 -15.94
C GLY A 145 0.43 -0.94 -16.59
N ASN A 146 1.34 -0.02 -16.24
CA ASN A 146 1.43 1.26 -16.97
C ASN A 146 2.28 1.15 -18.25
N TYR A 147 3.03 0.07 -18.51
CA TYR A 147 3.75 -0.05 -19.79
C TYR A 147 2.80 -0.18 -20.99
N PRO A 148 3.07 0.50 -22.12
CA PRO A 148 4.25 1.34 -22.41
C PRO A 148 4.12 2.83 -22.02
N ASP A 149 2.99 3.24 -21.46
CA ASP A 149 2.72 4.62 -21.05
C ASP A 149 2.95 4.82 -19.54
N VAL A 150 4.17 5.19 -19.16
CA VAL A 150 4.54 5.40 -17.75
C VAL A 150 3.75 6.54 -17.07
N ALA A 151 3.05 7.38 -17.83
CA ALA A 151 2.15 8.40 -17.30
C ALA A 151 0.73 7.88 -17.03
N ALA A 152 0.39 6.68 -17.51
CA ALA A 152 -0.89 6.05 -17.22
C ALA A 152 -1.03 5.79 -15.72
N GLY A 153 -2.15 6.22 -15.16
CA GLY A 153 -2.48 5.99 -13.75
C GLY A 153 -2.93 4.56 -13.47
N PRO A 154 -3.17 4.23 -12.19
CA PRO A 154 -3.76 2.95 -11.80
C PRO A 154 -5.19 2.81 -12.35
N THR A 155 -5.60 1.59 -12.61
CA THR A 155 -7.00 1.28 -12.99
C THR A 155 -7.96 1.51 -11.81
N GLU A 156 -9.26 1.61 -12.10
CA GLU A 156 -10.28 1.71 -11.05
C GLU A 156 -10.25 0.53 -10.08
N ALA A 157 -10.01 -0.68 -10.58
CA ALA A 157 -9.90 -1.89 -9.76
C ALA A 157 -8.67 -1.83 -8.84
N GLN A 158 -7.54 -1.33 -9.34
CA GLN A 158 -6.35 -1.07 -8.53
C GLN A 158 -6.62 -0.03 -7.45
N VAL A 159 -7.31 1.07 -7.79
CA VAL A 159 -7.68 2.12 -6.82
C VAL A 159 -8.61 1.57 -5.73
N ALA A 160 -9.61 0.75 -6.11
CA ALA A 160 -10.52 0.12 -5.18
C ALA A 160 -9.79 -0.85 -4.23
N ALA A 161 -8.92 -1.71 -4.76
CA ALA A 161 -8.07 -2.59 -3.96
C ALA A 161 -7.14 -1.78 -3.05
N TRP A 162 -6.53 -0.71 -3.56
CA TRP A 162 -5.58 0.10 -2.81
C TRP A 162 -6.22 0.76 -1.59
N LYS A 163 -7.45 1.27 -1.74
CA LYS A 163 -8.20 1.90 -0.67
C LYS A 163 -8.35 1.02 0.57
N ILE A 164 -8.50 -0.30 0.38
CA ILE A 164 -8.62 -1.27 1.46
C ILE A 164 -7.23 -1.75 1.89
N LEU A 165 -6.35 -2.09 0.93
CA LEU A 165 -5.02 -2.63 1.20
C LEU A 165 -4.16 -1.69 2.04
N VAL A 166 -4.16 -0.38 1.77
CA VAL A 166 -3.38 0.58 2.58
C VAL A 166 -3.85 0.60 4.02
N LYS A 167 -5.17 0.55 4.27
CA LYS A 167 -5.73 0.49 5.63
C LYS A 167 -5.31 -0.80 6.33
N VAL A 168 -5.36 -1.94 5.64
CA VAL A 168 -4.88 -3.23 6.16
C VAL A 168 -3.42 -3.16 6.56
N LEU A 169 -2.54 -2.66 5.69
CA LEU A 169 -1.10 -2.57 5.96
C LEU A 169 -0.81 -1.66 7.15
N ARG A 170 -1.49 -0.51 7.21
CA ARG A 170 -1.40 0.42 8.34
C ARG A 170 -1.89 -0.20 9.63
N ALA A 171 -3.06 -0.82 9.61
CA ALA A 171 -3.66 -1.48 10.76
C ALA A 171 -2.79 -2.65 11.23
N ARG A 172 -2.19 -3.43 10.32
CA ARG A 172 -1.29 -4.55 10.64
C ARG A 172 -0.03 -4.07 11.34
N TYR A 173 0.68 -3.09 10.78
CA TYR A 173 2.00 -2.71 11.29
C TYR A 173 2.01 -1.49 12.21
N GLY A 174 0.85 -0.85 12.43
CA GLY A 174 0.75 0.40 13.19
C GLY A 174 1.38 1.58 12.46
N ILE A 175 1.27 1.61 11.12
CA ILE A 175 1.87 2.66 10.29
C ILE A 175 0.92 3.87 10.21
N PRO A 176 1.34 5.07 10.61
CA PRO A 176 0.51 6.26 10.52
C PRO A 176 0.30 6.69 9.07
N LEU A 177 -0.77 7.46 8.83
CA LEU A 177 -1.22 7.86 7.48
C LEU A 177 -0.13 8.63 6.71
N ASP A 178 0.61 9.49 7.40
CA ASP A 178 1.68 10.32 6.84
C ASP A 178 2.93 9.52 6.44
N ARG A 179 3.01 8.24 6.80
CA ARG A 179 4.11 7.32 6.47
C ARG A 179 3.81 6.37 5.30
N VAL A 180 2.90 6.78 4.42
CA VAL A 180 2.73 6.19 3.09
C VAL A 180 3.43 7.07 2.08
N TYR A 181 4.42 6.55 1.37
CA TYR A 181 5.26 7.32 0.44
C TYR A 181 5.18 6.73 -0.97
N ALA A 182 5.20 7.59 -1.98
CA ALA A 182 5.56 7.18 -3.33
C ALA A 182 7.06 6.89 -3.38
N HIS A 183 7.50 5.94 -4.20
CA HIS A 183 8.93 5.69 -4.40
C HIS A 183 9.65 6.96 -4.87
N ASN A 184 9.01 7.76 -5.71
CA ASN A 184 9.52 9.05 -6.19
C ASN A 184 9.74 10.11 -5.11
N TRP A 185 9.10 10.00 -3.95
CA TRP A 185 9.26 10.97 -2.84
C TRP A 185 10.47 10.65 -1.96
N ILE A 186 11.06 9.46 -2.12
CA ILE A 186 12.18 8.97 -1.33
C ILE A 186 13.42 8.69 -2.18
N ASP A 187 13.25 8.46 -3.48
CA ASP A 187 14.31 8.33 -4.47
C ASP A 187 14.26 9.48 -5.48
N TYR A 188 15.44 9.95 -5.83
CA TYR A 188 15.67 10.73 -7.03
C TYR A 188 15.09 9.99 -8.25
N LYS A 189 14.15 10.63 -8.93
CA LYS A 189 13.66 10.24 -10.25
C LYS A 189 13.48 11.50 -11.11
N ASP A 190 13.32 11.27 -12.41
CA ASP A 190 13.07 12.33 -13.39
C ASP A 190 11.78 13.09 -13.05
N ALA A 191 11.80 14.42 -13.06
CA ALA A 191 10.65 15.25 -12.71
C ALA A 191 9.41 15.05 -13.62
N ARG A 192 9.58 14.42 -14.78
CA ARG A 192 8.50 14.12 -15.73
C ARG A 192 7.71 12.86 -15.38
N TYR A 193 8.20 12.06 -14.45
CA TYR A 193 7.60 10.78 -14.05
C TYR A 193 7.48 10.74 -12.54
N CYS A 194 6.38 10.18 -12.04
CA CYS A 194 6.27 9.90 -10.63
C CYS A 194 5.80 8.48 -10.34
N GLU A 195 6.76 7.64 -9.95
CA GLU A 195 6.51 6.28 -9.51
C GLU A 195 5.69 6.27 -8.21
N GLY A 196 4.39 5.99 -8.34
CA GLY A 196 3.47 5.83 -7.20
C GLY A 196 2.91 7.13 -6.60
N CYS A 197 3.17 8.33 -7.17
CA CYS A 197 2.65 9.60 -6.60
C CYS A 197 1.14 9.57 -6.40
N TRP A 198 0.39 9.20 -7.45
CA TRP A 198 -1.06 9.26 -7.39
C TRP A 198 -1.59 8.30 -6.31
N LEU A 199 -1.05 7.08 -6.25
CA LEU A 199 -1.40 6.09 -5.25
C LEU A 199 -1.07 6.55 -3.82
N ALA A 200 0.09 7.16 -3.60
CA ALA A 200 0.48 7.68 -2.29
C ALA A 200 -0.38 8.86 -1.86
N THR A 201 -0.71 9.76 -2.79
CA THR A 201 -1.64 10.88 -2.56
C THR A 201 -3.02 10.36 -2.18
N LEU A 202 -3.59 9.42 -2.95
CA LEU A 202 -4.87 8.80 -2.64
C LEU A 202 -4.87 8.14 -1.26
N ALA A 203 -3.83 7.36 -0.95
CA ALA A 203 -3.68 6.73 0.35
C ALA A 203 -3.72 7.74 1.51
N ARG A 204 -3.07 8.90 1.36
CA ARG A 204 -3.08 9.98 2.36
C ARG A 204 -4.39 10.76 2.40
N MET A 205 -5.14 10.82 1.29
CA MET A 205 -6.43 11.49 1.23
C MET A 205 -7.55 10.69 1.88
N TRP A 206 -7.52 9.36 1.80
CA TRP A 206 -8.53 8.48 2.41
C TRP A 206 -8.36 8.32 3.93
N GLY A 207 -7.90 9.37 4.61
CA GLY A 207 -7.60 9.38 6.04
C GLY A 207 -8.79 8.91 6.88
N GLU A 208 -8.59 7.72 7.47
CA GLU A 208 -9.51 6.88 8.27
C GLU A 208 -10.84 6.55 7.58
#